data_AF-A0A8S9PK23-F1
#
_entry.id   AF-A0A8S9PK23-F1
#
_cell.length_a   1.000
_cell.length_b   1.000
_cell.length_c   1.000
_cell.angle_alpha   90.00
_cell.angle_beta   90.00
_cell.angle_gamma   90.00
#
_symmetry.space_group_name_H-M   'P 1'
#
loop_
_entity.id
_entity.type
_entity.pdbx_description
1 polymer ?
#
loop_
_entity_poly.entity_id
_entity_poly.type
_entity_poly.pdbx_seq_one_letter_code
_entity_poly.pdbx_strand_id
1 'polypeptide(L)'
;MGITTKVIIPNQPERGQGYNPFAGVDRQKLSVLLDWVKLDVKWRQKVAGSSSFWFYTLLTPKEWLNDTHLEWFRSDIICMMDDVFTQMWTAKYSEFLDSPANPDGSACWISIPRRHIVIWDSDVVYTKDEEIAKTVKPIAHMLSYMLHMLSPGEDRELYTVDFTHERVSQSRVPQNKQSGDCRVYFVKYIECHALGMPFPSHDMCDKNIKTIRSQMATEIFVETNINGTEKRLYKHLNVYD
;
A
#
# COMPACT_ATOMS: atom_id res chain seq x y z
N MET A 1 -9.24 20.40 3.11
CA MET A 1 -9.46 20.14 1.67
C MET A 1 -8.26 19.34 1.22
N GLY A 2 -8.40 18.03 1.30
CA GLY A 2 -7.35 17.03 1.27
C GLY A 2 -8.11 15.73 1.20
N ILE A 3 -8.52 15.43 -0.02
CA ILE A 3 -9.12 14.17 -0.40
C ILE A 3 -7.88 13.39 -0.84
N THR A 4 -7.55 12.30 -0.19
CA THR A 4 -6.84 11.15 -0.78
C THR A 4 -7.73 9.91 -0.72
N THR A 5 -9.00 10.19 -0.89
CA THR A 5 -10.00 9.87 0.14
C THR A 5 -11.21 10.75 -0.15
N LYS A 6 -12.05 10.46 -1.14
CA LYS A 6 -13.48 10.70 -0.89
C LYS A 6 -13.96 9.44 -0.19
N VAL A 7 -13.64 9.43 1.11
CA VAL A 7 -14.03 8.45 2.13
C VAL A 7 -13.15 7.20 2.19
N ILE A 8 -11.94 7.34 2.73
CA ILE A 8 -11.34 6.27 3.55
C ILE A 8 -11.51 6.65 5.03
N ILE A 9 -12.76 6.99 5.42
CA ILE A 9 -13.24 7.34 6.77
C ILE A 9 -13.33 8.86 7.05
N PRO A 10 -14.53 9.49 6.98
CA PRO A 10 -14.84 10.59 7.89
C PRO A 10 -14.91 10.04 9.31
N ASN A 11 -14.47 10.82 10.30
CA ASN A 11 -14.68 10.58 11.73
C ASN A 11 -16.17 10.77 12.11
N GLN A 12 -17.07 10.32 11.24
CA GLN A 12 -18.52 10.43 11.32
C GLN A 12 -19.14 9.02 11.32
N PRO A 13 -20.29 8.84 11.97
CA PRO A 13 -20.92 7.53 12.17
C PRO A 13 -21.29 6.78 10.86
N GLU A 14 -21.30 7.45 9.71
CA GLU A 14 -21.66 6.86 8.42
C GLU A 14 -20.41 6.48 7.60
N ARG A 15 -19.97 5.23 7.76
CA ARG A 15 -18.88 4.63 6.96
C ARG A 15 -19.33 4.46 5.50
N GLY A 16 -18.60 5.04 4.55
CA GLY A 16 -18.55 4.55 3.16
C GLY A 16 -19.85 4.45 2.36
N GLN A 17 -20.93 5.16 2.71
CA GLN A 17 -22.16 5.07 1.93
C GLN A 17 -21.93 5.57 0.48
N GLY A 18 -21.90 4.63 -0.47
CA GLY A 18 -21.92 4.90 -1.91
C GLY A 18 -20.58 4.83 -2.66
N TYR A 19 -19.43 4.68 -1.99
CA TYR A 19 -18.15 4.45 -2.68
C TYR A 19 -17.93 2.96 -2.91
N ASN A 20 -17.66 2.56 -4.16
CA ASN A 20 -17.29 1.20 -4.53
C ASN A 20 -15.89 1.21 -5.17
N PRO A 21 -14.86 0.62 -4.52
CA PRO A 21 -13.49 0.60 -5.03
C PRO A 21 -13.31 -0.28 -6.27
N PHE A 22 -14.34 -1.02 -6.68
CA PHE A 22 -14.38 -1.83 -7.91
C PHE A 22 -15.48 -1.36 -8.87
N ALA A 23 -15.96 -0.12 -8.73
CA ALA A 23 -16.86 0.48 -9.69
C ALA A 23 -16.23 0.52 -11.10
N GLY A 24 -17.06 0.55 -12.13
CA GLY A 24 -16.57 0.78 -13.48
C GLY A 24 -15.86 2.13 -13.61
N VAL A 25 -14.84 2.21 -14.46
CA VAL A 25 -14.12 3.46 -14.71
C VAL A 25 -15.00 4.46 -15.46
N ASP A 26 -14.96 5.72 -15.02
CA ASP A 26 -15.55 6.85 -15.75
C ASP A 26 -14.80 7.04 -17.07
N ARG A 27 -15.45 6.67 -18.18
CA ARG A 27 -14.84 6.66 -19.50
C ARG A 27 -14.45 8.06 -19.99
N GLN A 28 -15.17 9.10 -19.60
CA GLN A 28 -14.86 10.46 -20.01
C GLN A 28 -13.59 10.93 -19.32
N LYS A 29 -13.50 10.74 -17.99
CA LYS A 29 -12.29 11.10 -17.23
C LYS A 29 -11.07 10.29 -17.65
N LEU A 30 -11.26 8.99 -17.91
CA LEU A 30 -10.19 8.14 -18.45
C LEU A 30 -9.71 8.65 -19.82
N SER A 31 -10.61 9.08 -20.71
CA SER A 31 -10.22 9.66 -21.99
C SER A 31 -9.35 10.89 -21.81
N VAL A 32 -9.75 11.81 -20.91
CA VAL A 32 -8.98 13.02 -20.61
C VAL A 32 -7.58 12.68 -20.11
N LEU A 33 -7.45 11.72 -19.18
CA LEU A 33 -6.15 11.24 -18.70
C LEU A 33 -5.31 10.66 -19.85
N LEU A 34 -5.89 9.78 -20.68
CA LEU A 34 -5.19 9.15 -21.79
C LEU A 34 -4.71 10.16 -22.83
N ASP A 35 -5.52 11.18 -23.13
CA ASP A 35 -5.16 12.24 -24.06
C ASP A 35 -4.04 13.11 -23.48
N TRP A 36 -4.12 13.46 -22.20
CA TRP A 36 -3.05 14.17 -21.49
C TRP A 36 -1.72 13.39 -21.53
N VAL A 37 -1.71 12.09 -21.21
CA VAL A 37 -0.50 11.24 -21.27
C VAL A 37 0.10 11.22 -22.68
N LYS A 38 -0.73 11.11 -23.72
CA LYS A 38 -0.27 11.05 -25.13
C LYS A 38 0.31 12.36 -25.65
N LEU A 39 -0.17 13.49 -25.12
CA LEU A 39 0.32 14.82 -25.47
C LEU A 39 1.67 15.14 -24.83
N ASP A 40 2.00 14.52 -23.70
CA ASP A 40 3.30 14.74 -23.04
C ASP A 40 4.43 14.03 -23.80
N VAL A 41 5.42 14.81 -24.26
CA VAL A 41 6.63 14.31 -24.92
C VAL A 41 7.46 13.44 -23.95
N LYS A 42 7.40 13.71 -22.65
CA LYS A 42 8.12 12.95 -21.61
C LYS A 42 7.66 11.50 -21.54
N TRP A 43 6.39 11.23 -21.82
CA TRP A 43 5.89 9.86 -21.96
C TRP A 43 6.54 9.16 -23.17
N ARG A 44 6.58 9.81 -24.35
CA ARG A 44 7.22 9.23 -25.56
C ARG A 44 8.70 8.93 -25.34
N GLN A 45 9.37 9.79 -24.58
CA GLN A 45 10.77 9.67 -24.23
C GLN A 45 11.02 8.74 -23.02
N LYS A 46 9.96 8.21 -22.40
CA LYS A 46 10.02 7.38 -21.18
C LYS A 46 10.88 8.02 -20.08
N VAL A 47 10.70 9.33 -19.85
CA VAL A 47 11.46 10.06 -18.85
C VAL A 47 11.09 9.54 -17.46
N ALA A 48 12.03 8.85 -16.82
CA ALA A 48 11.86 8.33 -15.46
C ALA A 48 11.51 9.47 -14.49
N GLY A 49 10.55 9.20 -13.59
CA GLY A 49 10.07 10.18 -12.61
C GLY A 49 9.12 11.26 -13.15
N SER A 50 8.84 11.29 -14.46
CA SER A 50 7.80 12.20 -14.98
C SER A 50 6.39 11.70 -14.64
N SER A 51 5.48 12.63 -14.31
CA SER A 51 4.09 12.30 -13.98
C SER A 51 3.39 11.56 -15.13
N SER A 52 3.68 11.90 -16.39
CA SER A 52 3.09 11.21 -17.55
C SER A 52 3.57 9.76 -17.67
N PHE A 53 4.85 9.49 -17.39
CA PHE A 53 5.38 8.14 -17.39
C PHE A 53 4.84 7.34 -16.19
N TRP A 54 4.71 7.98 -15.03
CA TRP A 54 4.08 7.41 -13.84
C TRP A 54 2.63 6.95 -14.11
N PHE A 55 1.79 7.82 -14.68
CA PHE A 55 0.40 7.46 -15.00
C PHE A 55 0.34 6.36 -16.06
N TYR A 56 1.26 6.37 -17.03
CA TYR A 56 1.36 5.32 -18.04
C TYR A 56 1.71 3.95 -17.41
N THR A 57 2.68 3.91 -16.50
CA THR A 57 3.04 2.70 -15.75
C THR A 57 1.85 2.19 -14.94
N LEU A 58 1.13 3.06 -14.24
CA LEU A 58 -0.07 2.66 -13.51
C LEU A 58 -1.16 2.11 -14.44
N LEU A 59 -1.39 2.73 -15.60
CA LEU A 59 -2.41 2.31 -16.58
C LEU A 59 -2.10 0.98 -17.29
N THR A 60 -0.85 0.51 -17.25
CA THR A 60 -0.41 -0.65 -18.03
C THR A 60 -0.40 -1.92 -17.17
N PRO A 61 -1.25 -2.93 -17.44
CA PRO A 61 -1.22 -4.20 -16.73
C PRO A 61 0.16 -4.85 -16.80
N LYS A 62 0.58 -5.52 -15.73
CA LYS A 62 1.89 -6.19 -15.60
C LYS A 62 3.12 -5.27 -15.54
N GLU A 63 2.95 -3.95 -15.64
CA GLU A 63 4.03 -3.02 -15.34
C GLU A 63 4.18 -2.84 -13.84
N TRP A 64 5.40 -3.02 -13.35
CA TRP A 64 5.73 -2.96 -11.93
C TRP A 64 5.58 -1.53 -11.42
N LEU A 65 4.77 -1.36 -10.39
CA LEU A 65 4.73 -0.11 -9.66
C LEU A 65 6.01 0.00 -8.80
N ASN A 66 6.52 1.21 -8.63
CA ASN A 66 7.64 1.50 -7.71
C ASN A 66 7.16 2.35 -6.54
N ASP A 67 8.04 2.71 -5.61
CA ASP A 67 7.63 3.41 -4.39
C ASP A 67 7.10 4.81 -4.65
N THR A 68 7.54 5.48 -5.72
CA THR A 68 6.93 6.75 -6.15
C THR A 68 5.46 6.61 -6.53
N HIS A 69 4.99 5.40 -6.87
CA HIS A 69 3.57 5.14 -7.03
C HIS A 69 2.83 5.07 -5.70
N LEU A 70 3.43 4.43 -4.70
CA LEU A 70 2.85 4.32 -3.37
C LEU A 70 2.73 5.68 -2.68
N GLU A 71 3.67 6.60 -2.90
CA GLU A 71 3.64 7.96 -2.34
C GLU A 71 2.40 8.79 -2.72
N TRP A 72 1.77 8.48 -3.85
CA TRP A 72 0.56 9.15 -4.32
C TRP A 72 -0.72 8.57 -3.69
N PHE A 73 -0.64 7.40 -3.05
CA PHE A 73 -1.70 6.84 -2.23
C PHE A 73 -1.51 7.29 -0.79
N ARG A 74 -2.21 8.36 -0.39
CA ARG A 74 -2.15 8.87 0.99
C ARG A 74 -3.37 8.50 1.80
N SER A 75 -3.16 8.49 3.11
CA SER A 75 -4.20 8.38 4.10
C SER A 75 -3.75 9.14 5.35
N ASP A 76 -4.71 9.70 6.08
CA ASP A 76 -4.43 10.33 7.38
C ASP A 76 -4.46 9.31 8.54
N ILE A 77 -4.88 8.08 8.26
CA ILE A 77 -5.02 6.99 9.24
C ILE A 77 -4.14 5.77 8.93
N ILE A 78 -3.67 5.63 7.68
CA ILE A 78 -2.77 4.58 7.25
C ILE A 78 -1.43 5.21 6.87
N CYS A 79 -0.36 4.76 7.52
CA CYS A 79 1.00 5.08 7.13
C CYS A 79 1.54 3.94 6.27
N MET A 80 1.92 4.24 5.03
CA MET A 80 2.71 3.32 4.21
C MET A 80 4.18 3.58 4.54
N MET A 81 4.86 2.57 5.08
CA MET A 81 6.30 2.60 5.25
C MET A 81 6.95 2.10 3.96
N ASP A 82 8.00 2.78 3.51
CA ASP A 82 8.68 2.38 2.28
C ASP A 82 9.48 1.09 2.47
N ASP A 83 9.84 0.49 1.33
CA ASP A 83 10.66 -0.70 1.29
C ASP A 83 12.04 -0.43 1.89
N VAL A 84 12.58 0.79 1.78
CA VAL A 84 13.87 1.23 2.38
C VAL A 84 13.82 1.21 3.90
N PHE A 85 12.72 1.61 4.53
CA PHE A 85 12.55 1.60 5.98
C PHE A 85 12.41 0.18 6.50
N THR A 86 11.64 -0.64 5.76
CA THR A 86 11.59 -2.09 5.98
C THR A 86 12.97 -2.71 5.79
N GLN A 87 13.68 -2.37 4.71
CA GLN A 87 15.03 -2.84 4.36
C GLN A 87 16.09 -2.31 5.32
N MET A 88 15.99 -1.12 5.88
CA MET A 88 16.94 -0.61 6.89
C MET A 88 16.80 -1.41 8.19
N TRP A 89 15.57 -1.72 8.57
CA TRP A 89 15.27 -2.54 9.74
C TRP A 89 15.60 -4.02 9.49
N THR A 90 15.41 -4.53 8.27
CA THR A 90 15.81 -5.88 7.84
C THR A 90 17.31 -5.99 7.48
N ALA A 91 18.01 -4.93 7.08
CA ALA A 91 19.43 -5.00 6.67
C ALA A 91 20.35 -5.12 7.87
N LYS A 92 19.96 -4.58 9.04
CA LYS A 92 20.64 -4.92 10.31
C LYS A 92 20.29 -6.31 10.82
N TYR A 93 19.36 -6.99 10.15
CA TYR A 93 18.97 -8.34 10.49
C TYR A 93 19.92 -9.40 9.88
N SER A 94 21.04 -9.06 9.20
CA SER A 94 22.16 -9.97 8.80
C SER A 94 23.44 -9.87 9.65
N GLU A 95 23.60 -8.77 10.41
CA GLU A 95 24.18 -8.81 11.77
C GLU A 95 23.17 -9.44 12.77
N PHE A 96 22.06 -9.99 12.24
CA PHE A 96 21.19 -11.02 12.82
C PHE A 96 20.91 -12.21 11.83
N LEU A 97 21.63 -12.24 10.70
CA LEU A 97 21.98 -13.28 9.70
C LEU A 97 21.07 -13.69 8.48
N ASP A 98 21.48 -13.19 7.29
CA ASP A 98 21.72 -13.84 5.97
C ASP A 98 20.59 -14.29 5.00
N SER A 99 19.84 -13.37 4.36
CA SER A 99 19.09 -13.66 3.10
C SER A 99 18.81 -12.42 2.21
N PRO A 100 18.80 -12.54 0.86
CA PRO A 100 18.55 -11.43 -0.07
C PRO A 100 17.07 -10.99 -0.14
N ALA A 101 16.86 -9.77 -0.67
CA ALA A 101 15.56 -9.11 -0.81
C ALA A 101 14.53 -9.94 -1.60
N ASN A 102 13.28 -9.98 -1.10
CA ASN A 102 12.13 -10.42 -1.89
C ASN A 102 11.78 -9.33 -2.92
N PRO A 103 11.79 -9.63 -4.24
CA PRO A 103 11.33 -8.69 -5.27
C PRO A 103 9.80 -8.51 -5.29
N ASP A 104 9.06 -9.35 -4.57
CA ASP A 104 7.60 -9.41 -4.65
C ASP A 104 6.93 -8.74 -3.44
N GLY A 105 6.17 -7.68 -3.72
CA GLY A 105 5.47 -6.90 -2.71
C GLY A 105 4.31 -7.67 -2.08
N SER A 106 4.40 -7.94 -0.79
CA SER A 106 3.29 -8.41 0.06
C SER A 106 2.75 -7.25 0.91
N ALA A 107 1.46 -7.28 1.25
CA ALA A 107 0.87 -6.28 2.14
C ALA A 107 0.89 -6.76 3.58
N CYS A 108 1.40 -5.95 4.50
CA CYS A 108 1.25 -6.18 5.93
C CYS A 108 0.42 -5.06 6.56
N TRP A 109 -0.49 -5.44 7.44
CA TRP A 109 -1.28 -4.54 8.26
C TRP A 109 -0.97 -4.80 9.73
N ILE A 110 -0.70 -3.75 10.49
CA ILE A 110 -0.34 -3.83 11.90
C ILE A 110 -1.46 -3.21 12.73
N SER A 111 -2.13 -4.03 13.54
CA SER A 111 -3.05 -3.57 14.57
C SER A 111 -2.29 -3.26 15.85
N ILE A 112 -2.04 -1.98 16.13
CA ILE A 112 -1.41 -1.56 17.39
C ILE A 112 -2.26 -1.98 18.60
N PRO A 113 -3.59 -1.70 18.65
CA PRO A 113 -4.39 -2.07 19.82
C PRO A 113 -4.51 -3.57 20.05
N ARG A 114 -4.49 -4.38 18.98
CA ARG A 114 -4.58 -5.85 19.08
C ARG A 114 -3.21 -6.52 19.19
N ARG A 115 -2.12 -5.78 19.02
CA ARG A 115 -0.75 -6.31 18.97
C ARG A 115 -0.63 -7.47 17.99
N HIS A 116 -1.19 -7.26 16.80
CA HIS A 116 -1.32 -8.32 15.81
C HIS A 116 -1.01 -7.79 14.41
N ILE A 117 -0.18 -8.53 13.68
CA ILE A 117 0.21 -8.25 12.30
C ILE A 117 -0.52 -9.23 11.38
N VAL A 118 -1.30 -8.71 10.44
CA VAL A 118 -1.99 -9.49 9.41
C VAL A 118 -1.25 -9.30 8.10
N ILE A 119 -0.86 -10.40 7.46
CA ILE A 119 -0.18 -10.37 6.15
C ILE A 119 -1.18 -10.83 5.08
N TRP A 120 -1.46 -9.94 4.13
CA TRP A 120 -2.18 -10.27 2.90
C TRP A 120 -1.18 -10.43 1.77
N ASP A 121 -1.04 -11.67 1.34
CA ASP A 121 -0.13 -12.01 0.26
C ASP A 121 -0.90 -12.28 -1.02
N SER A 122 -0.63 -11.48 -2.06
CA SER A 122 -1.20 -11.69 -3.39
C SER A 122 -0.51 -12.80 -4.16
N ASP A 123 0.62 -13.32 -3.68
CA ASP A 123 1.40 -14.31 -4.40
C ASP A 123 1.93 -15.41 -3.46
N VAL A 124 1.03 -16.31 -3.06
CA VAL A 124 1.38 -17.32 -2.06
C VAL A 124 2.39 -18.36 -2.52
N VAL A 125 2.63 -18.47 -3.82
CA VAL A 125 3.50 -19.50 -4.41
C VAL A 125 4.97 -19.19 -4.19
N TYR A 126 5.34 -17.91 -4.13
CA TYR A 126 6.75 -17.48 -4.10
C TYR A 126 7.39 -17.62 -2.73
N THR A 127 6.63 -17.32 -1.66
CA THR A 127 7.17 -17.31 -0.30
C THR A 127 6.38 -18.24 0.61
N LYS A 128 7.08 -19.13 1.31
CA LYS A 128 6.48 -20.03 2.31
C LYS A 128 6.16 -19.30 3.61
N ASP A 129 5.23 -19.83 4.39
CA ASP A 129 4.82 -19.24 5.67
C ASP A 129 6.00 -19.14 6.65
N GLU A 130 6.94 -20.09 6.64
CA GLU A 130 8.12 -20.05 7.50
C GLU A 130 9.07 -18.90 7.15
N GLU A 131 9.22 -18.58 5.86
CA GLU A 131 10.05 -17.46 5.41
C GLU A 131 9.41 -16.12 5.76
N ILE A 132 8.09 -15.99 5.58
CA ILE A 132 7.35 -14.80 6.03
C ILE A 132 7.46 -14.63 7.54
N ALA A 133 7.31 -15.72 8.31
CA ALA A 133 7.44 -15.68 9.76
C ALA A 133 8.85 -15.21 10.19
N LYS A 134 9.91 -15.67 9.51
CA LYS A 134 11.28 -15.19 9.75
C LYS A 134 11.43 -13.69 9.48
N THR A 135 10.79 -13.16 8.43
CA THR A 135 10.82 -11.74 8.08
C THR A 135 10.00 -10.88 9.05
N VAL A 136 8.82 -11.36 9.48
CA VAL A 136 7.88 -10.58 10.30
C VAL A 136 8.25 -10.60 11.78
N LYS A 137 8.90 -11.65 12.27
CA LYS A 137 9.33 -11.79 13.67
C LYS A 137 10.14 -10.58 14.20
N PRO A 138 11.20 -10.09 13.53
CA PRO A 138 11.91 -8.89 14.00
C PRO A 138 11.03 -7.64 14.03
N ILE A 139 10.14 -7.48 13.05
CA ILE A 139 9.20 -6.35 13.00
C ILE A 139 8.27 -6.41 14.23
N ALA A 140 7.71 -7.59 14.50
CA ALA A 140 6.82 -7.83 15.63
C ALA A 140 7.49 -7.54 16.99
N HIS A 141 8.75 -7.95 17.16
CA HIS A 141 9.53 -7.69 18.38
C HIS A 141 9.85 -6.20 18.55
N MET A 142 10.34 -5.58 17.48
CA MET A 142 10.74 -4.17 17.50
C MET A 142 9.55 -3.23 17.76
N LEU A 143 8.38 -3.49 17.15
CA LEU A 143 7.18 -2.71 17.41
C LEU A 143 6.79 -2.75 18.88
N SER A 144 6.82 -3.92 19.52
CA SER A 144 6.60 -4.05 20.96
C SER A 144 7.60 -3.21 21.76
N TYR A 145 8.89 -3.33 21.46
CA TYR A 145 9.93 -2.58 22.16
C TYR A 145 9.74 -1.06 22.03
N MET A 146 9.51 -0.55 20.82
CA MET A 146 9.30 0.88 20.57
C MET A 146 8.06 1.39 21.32
N LEU A 147 6.94 0.67 21.24
CA LEU A 147 5.70 1.07 21.92
C LEU A 147 5.84 1.00 23.44
N HIS A 148 6.56 0.01 23.98
CA HIS A 148 6.89 -0.05 25.41
C HIS A 148 7.68 1.18 25.86
N MET A 149 8.71 1.57 25.12
CA MET A 149 9.56 2.72 25.47
C MET A 149 8.81 4.06 25.37
N LEU A 150 7.95 4.21 24.37
CA LEU A 150 7.24 5.45 24.07
C LEU A 150 5.93 5.62 24.86
N SER A 151 5.34 4.53 25.38
CA SER A 151 4.10 4.61 26.15
C SER A 151 4.34 5.15 27.57
N PRO A 152 3.40 5.89 28.17
CA PRO A 152 3.50 6.35 29.55
C PRO A 152 2.87 5.36 30.55
N GLY A 153 3.39 5.33 31.78
CA GLY A 153 2.72 4.67 32.91
C GLY A 153 2.40 3.19 32.67
N GLU A 154 1.17 2.79 33.02
CA GLU A 154 0.68 1.41 32.94
C GLU A 154 0.52 0.91 31.49
N ASP A 155 0.39 1.81 30.50
CA ASP A 155 0.27 1.42 29.08
C ASP A 155 1.54 0.71 28.57
N ARG A 156 2.69 0.92 29.23
CA ARG A 156 3.94 0.21 28.91
C ARG A 156 3.81 -1.30 29.08
N GLU A 157 3.02 -1.74 30.06
CA GLU A 157 2.85 -3.15 30.38
C GLU A 157 2.13 -3.91 29.25
N LEU A 158 1.36 -3.18 28.42
CA LEU A 158 0.69 -3.74 27.24
C LEU A 158 1.68 -4.23 26.17
N TYR A 159 2.92 -3.73 26.15
CA TYR A 159 3.88 -3.98 25.07
C TYR A 159 5.10 -4.80 25.52
N THR A 160 4.98 -5.53 26.63
CA THR A 160 6.01 -6.42 27.18
C THR A 160 6.18 -7.73 26.40
N VAL A 161 5.27 -8.03 25.48
CA VAL A 161 5.27 -9.23 24.63
C VAL A 161 5.26 -8.83 23.17
N ASP A 162 5.90 -9.66 22.34
CA ASP A 162 5.95 -9.47 20.88
C ASP A 162 4.56 -9.44 20.26
N PHE A 163 4.42 -8.70 19.17
CA PHE A 163 3.21 -8.77 18.37
C PHE A 163 3.04 -10.20 17.82
N THR A 164 1.80 -10.67 17.81
CA THR A 164 1.45 -11.90 17.11
C THR A 164 1.33 -11.60 15.62
N HIS A 165 1.42 -12.63 14.76
CA HIS A 165 1.22 -12.44 13.32
C HIS A 165 0.49 -13.61 12.68
N GLU A 166 -0.25 -13.33 11.60
CA GLU A 166 -0.85 -14.34 10.74
C GLU A 166 -0.70 -13.98 9.26
N ARG A 167 -0.43 -14.96 8.41
CA ARG A 167 -0.64 -14.83 6.97
C ARG A 167 -2.03 -15.32 6.64
N VAL A 168 -2.83 -14.48 6.00
CA VAL A 168 -4.20 -14.85 5.65
C VAL A 168 -4.17 -15.84 4.49
N SER A 169 -4.84 -16.98 4.68
CA SER A 169 -4.95 -18.04 3.66
C SER A 169 -5.38 -17.52 2.28
N GLN A 170 -4.78 -18.06 1.22
CA GLN A 170 -5.11 -17.79 -0.19
C GLN A 170 -6.58 -17.98 -0.56
N SER A 171 -7.35 -18.75 0.22
CA SER A 171 -8.79 -18.91 0.00
C SER A 171 -9.59 -17.66 0.39
N ARG A 172 -9.02 -16.79 1.24
CA ARG A 172 -9.63 -15.56 1.74
C ARG A 172 -9.04 -14.30 1.12
N VAL A 173 -7.92 -14.41 0.39
CA VAL A 173 -7.22 -13.29 -0.23
C VAL A 173 -7.12 -13.53 -1.74
N PRO A 174 -7.62 -12.61 -2.58
CA PRO A 174 -7.40 -12.66 -4.02
C PRO A 174 -5.94 -12.93 -4.38
N GLN A 175 -5.67 -13.62 -5.49
CA GLN A 175 -4.30 -13.97 -5.88
C GLN A 175 -3.98 -13.36 -7.23
N ASN A 176 -2.82 -12.70 -7.28
CA ASN A 176 -2.20 -12.19 -8.49
C ASN A 176 -1.46 -13.34 -9.17
N LYS A 177 -2.08 -13.99 -10.16
CA LYS A 177 -1.45 -15.13 -10.84
C LYS A 177 -0.47 -14.69 -11.92
N GLN A 178 -0.53 -13.42 -12.33
CA GLN A 178 0.35 -12.83 -13.32
C GLN A 178 1.43 -11.97 -12.67
N SER A 179 2.57 -11.78 -13.34
CA SER A 179 3.63 -10.93 -12.82
C SER A 179 3.32 -9.44 -13.03
N GLY A 180 3.81 -8.59 -12.12
CA GLY A 180 3.82 -7.13 -12.25
C GLY A 180 2.62 -6.37 -11.66
N ASP A 181 1.65 -7.07 -11.06
CA ASP A 181 0.45 -6.46 -10.47
C ASP A 181 0.37 -6.58 -8.94
N CYS A 182 1.34 -7.21 -8.28
CA CYS A 182 1.36 -7.41 -6.82
C CYS A 182 1.11 -6.11 -6.03
N ARG A 183 1.72 -4.99 -6.44
CA ARG A 183 1.52 -3.68 -5.80
C ARG A 183 0.13 -3.07 -6.05
N VAL A 184 -0.56 -3.44 -7.13
CA VAL A 184 -1.96 -3.06 -7.34
C VAL A 184 -2.86 -3.84 -6.39
N TYR A 185 -2.62 -5.14 -6.24
CA TYR A 185 -3.32 -5.97 -5.25
C TYR A 185 -3.08 -5.46 -3.82
N PHE A 186 -1.84 -5.12 -3.47
CA PHE A 186 -1.48 -4.48 -2.20
C PHE A 186 -2.35 -3.26 -1.89
N VAL A 187 -2.42 -2.29 -2.80
CA VAL A 187 -3.21 -1.07 -2.59
C VAL A 187 -4.69 -1.40 -2.40
N LYS A 188 -5.22 -2.34 -3.19
CA LYS A 188 -6.63 -2.75 -3.09
C LYS A 188 -6.94 -3.52 -1.81
N TYR A 189 -6.00 -4.29 -1.24
CA TYR A 189 -6.20 -4.88 0.09
C TYR A 189 -6.34 -3.82 1.15
N ILE A 190 -5.45 -2.82 1.13
CA ILE A 190 -5.47 -1.71 2.09
C ILE A 190 -6.79 -0.94 1.96
N GLU A 191 -7.20 -0.62 0.74
CA GLU A 191 -8.45 0.10 0.46
C GLU A 191 -9.68 -0.68 0.96
N CYS A 192 -9.79 -1.97 0.62
CA CYS A 192 -10.91 -2.80 1.09
C CYS A 192 -10.93 -2.91 2.62
N HIS A 193 -9.77 -3.14 3.23
CA HIS A 193 -9.67 -3.24 4.68
C HIS A 193 -10.08 -1.93 5.37
N ALA A 194 -9.65 -0.80 4.84
CA ALA A 194 -9.97 0.52 5.37
C ALA A 194 -11.45 0.88 5.22
N LEU A 195 -12.11 0.36 4.18
CA LEU A 195 -13.56 0.44 3.99
C LEU A 195 -14.34 -0.57 4.84
N GLY A 196 -13.65 -1.51 5.51
CA GLY A 196 -14.29 -2.58 6.29
C GLY A 196 -15.04 -3.58 5.42
N MET A 197 -14.67 -3.71 4.14
CA MET A 197 -15.30 -4.64 3.20
C MET A 197 -14.45 -5.90 3.01
N PRO A 198 -15.09 -7.06 2.74
CA PRO A 198 -14.35 -8.26 2.36
C PRO A 198 -13.70 -8.07 0.99
N PHE A 199 -12.68 -8.87 0.68
CA PHE A 199 -12.06 -8.86 -0.64
C PHE A 199 -12.96 -9.58 -1.66
N PRO A 200 -13.48 -8.87 -2.69
CA PRO A 200 -14.39 -9.48 -3.66
C PRO A 200 -13.57 -10.24 -4.72
N SER A 201 -13.40 -11.55 -4.55
CA SER A 201 -12.55 -12.37 -5.44
C SER A 201 -12.98 -12.37 -6.92
N HIS A 202 -14.25 -12.09 -7.21
CA HIS A 202 -14.75 -11.93 -8.57
C HIS A 202 -14.27 -10.61 -9.20
N ASP A 203 -14.26 -9.52 -8.43
CA ASP A 203 -13.97 -8.18 -8.93
C ASP A 203 -12.47 -7.86 -8.84
N MET A 204 -11.81 -8.31 -7.78
CA MET A 204 -10.37 -8.23 -7.55
C MET A 204 -9.67 -9.47 -8.12
N CYS A 205 -9.46 -9.49 -9.44
CA CYS A 205 -8.76 -10.57 -10.11
C CYS A 205 -8.03 -10.09 -11.38
N ASP A 206 -7.14 -10.93 -11.92
CA ASP A 206 -6.30 -10.60 -13.09
C ASP A 206 -7.13 -10.19 -14.31
N LYS A 207 -8.33 -10.75 -14.48
CA LYS A 207 -9.25 -10.39 -15.57
C LYS A 207 -9.66 -8.91 -15.51
N ASN A 208 -9.80 -8.36 -14.31
CA ASN A 208 -10.29 -7.01 -14.08
C ASN A 208 -9.17 -6.01 -13.77
N ILE A 209 -7.91 -6.46 -13.71
CA ILE A 209 -6.76 -5.63 -13.30
C ILE A 209 -6.62 -4.36 -14.14
N LYS A 210 -6.92 -4.42 -15.44
CA LYS A 210 -6.89 -3.26 -16.33
C LYS A 210 -7.93 -2.21 -15.92
N THR A 211 -9.13 -2.65 -15.54
CA THR A 211 -10.19 -1.77 -15.05
C THR A 211 -9.80 -1.17 -13.70
N ILE A 212 -9.26 -1.98 -12.79
CA ILE A 212 -8.77 -1.55 -11.48
C ILE A 212 -7.69 -0.46 -11.63
N ARG A 213 -6.67 -0.72 -12.44
CA ARG A 213 -5.60 0.24 -12.76
C ARG A 213 -6.14 1.53 -13.37
N SER A 214 -7.07 1.41 -14.32
CA SER A 214 -7.69 2.58 -14.97
C SER A 214 -8.50 3.42 -13.99
N GLN A 215 -9.23 2.78 -13.08
CA GLN A 215 -9.99 3.46 -12.03
C GLN A 215 -9.04 4.20 -11.10
N MET A 216 -8.02 3.53 -10.55
CA MET A 216 -7.02 4.13 -9.65
C MET A 216 -6.34 5.33 -10.31
N ALA A 217 -5.86 5.17 -11.55
CA ALA A 217 -5.21 6.25 -12.28
C ALA A 217 -6.13 7.44 -12.52
N THR A 218 -7.39 7.18 -12.88
CA THR A 218 -8.38 8.23 -13.16
C THR A 218 -8.74 9.01 -11.89
N GLU A 219 -8.95 8.31 -10.78
CA GLU A 219 -9.26 8.93 -9.49
C GLU A 219 -8.11 9.83 -9.01
N ILE A 220 -6.87 9.32 -9.04
CA ILE A 220 -5.67 10.08 -8.67
C ILE A 220 -5.46 11.29 -9.59
N PHE A 221 -5.67 11.14 -10.89
CA PHE A 221 -5.51 12.23 -11.86
C PHE A 221 -6.47 13.38 -11.58
N VAL A 222 -7.74 13.06 -11.32
CA VAL A 222 -8.77 14.06 -11.03
C VAL A 222 -8.54 14.74 -9.69
N GLU A 223 -8.08 13.98 -8.69
CA GLU A 223 -7.88 14.49 -7.34
C GLU A 223 -6.65 15.40 -7.23
N THR A 224 -5.53 14.99 -7.82
CA THR A 224 -4.26 15.72 -7.72
C THR A 224 -4.12 16.85 -8.73
N ASN A 225 -4.94 16.83 -9.80
CA ASN A 225 -4.82 17.73 -10.95
C ASN A 225 -3.36 17.82 -11.45
N ILE A 226 -2.64 16.68 -11.46
CA ILE A 226 -1.25 16.50 -11.89
C ILE A 226 -0.18 17.12 -10.98
N ASN A 227 -0.57 17.95 -10.00
CA ASN A 227 0.37 18.60 -9.08
C ASN A 227 0.98 17.63 -8.04
N GLY A 228 0.65 16.35 -8.14
CA GLY A 228 0.89 15.37 -7.09
C GLY A 228 0.18 15.80 -5.80
N THR A 229 0.64 15.26 -4.70
CA THR A 229 0.16 15.61 -3.36
C THR A 229 1.11 16.62 -2.72
N GLU A 230 0.60 17.63 -1.98
CA GLU A 230 1.44 18.60 -1.24
C GLU A 230 2.54 17.87 -0.45
N LYS A 231 3.83 18.22 -0.60
CA LYS A 231 4.89 17.59 0.20
C LYS A 231 4.55 17.80 1.69
N ARG A 232 4.42 16.73 2.48
CA ARG A 232 4.36 16.84 3.94
C ARG A 232 5.74 17.31 4.41
N LEU A 233 5.93 18.63 4.45
CA LEU A 233 7.04 19.23 5.17
C LEU A 233 6.73 19.07 6.65
N TYR A 234 7.24 18.00 7.27
CA TYR A 234 7.24 17.84 8.72
C TYR A 234 8.20 18.86 9.32
N LYS A 235 7.79 20.14 9.36
CA LYS A 235 8.60 21.26 9.86
C LYS A 235 9.06 21.11 11.33
N HIS A 236 8.58 20.07 12.02
CA HIS A 236 8.77 19.79 13.43
C HIS A 236 9.46 18.44 13.70
N LEU A 237 9.91 17.72 12.66
CA LEU A 237 10.77 16.54 12.81
C LEU A 237 12.19 16.90 12.35
N ASN A 238 12.82 17.85 13.04
CA ASN A 238 14.27 17.90 13.03
C ASN A 238 14.73 16.64 13.78
N VAL A 239 15.42 15.74 13.08
CA VAL A 239 15.93 14.47 13.62
C VAL A 239 17.05 14.69 14.66
N TYR A 240 17.24 15.93 15.12
CA TYR A 240 18.29 16.37 16.04
C TYR A 240 17.83 17.35 17.13
N ASP A 241 16.52 17.52 17.34
CA ASP A 241 15.98 18.25 18.51
C ASP A 241 15.37 17.28 19.53
#